data_AF-A0A965F297-F1
#
_entry.id   AF-A0A965F297-F1
#
_cell.length_a   1.000
_cell.length_b   1.000
_cell.length_c   1.000
_cell.angle_alpha   90.00
_cell.angle_beta   90.00
_cell.angle_gamma   90.00
#
_symmetry.space_group_name_H-M   'P 1'
#
loop_
_entity.id
_entity.type
_entity.pdbx_description
1 polymer ?
#
loop_
_entity_poly.entity_id
_entity_poly.type
_entity_poly.pdbx_seq_one_letter_code
_entity_poly.pdbx_strand_id
1 'polypeptide(L)'
;MTVLTTPKVDLERFREQGYLVVEGIFDPVADLDPVVAEYSALLDTLSDEWVANGTIKRDYRELPFAERLAGVLNEAGPSGFQPFDISLPFNGVTEET
;
A
#
# COMPACT_ATOMS: atom_id res chain seq x y z
N MET A 1 -22.02 -7.71 10.53
CA MET A 1 -21.51 -6.56 9.76
C MET A 1 -22.66 -5.60 9.54
N THR A 2 -22.77 -4.57 10.37
CA THR A 2 -23.86 -3.58 10.26
C THR A 2 -23.32 -2.41 9.47
N VAL A 3 -23.84 -2.18 8.26
CA VAL A 3 -23.49 -1.00 7.47
C VAL A 3 -24.13 0.21 8.17
N LEU A 4 -23.32 0.91 8.95
CA LEU A 4 -23.71 2.17 9.57
C LEU A 4 -23.66 3.25 8.49
N THR A 5 -24.84 3.69 8.05
CA THR A 5 -25.06 4.88 7.19
C THR A 5 -24.81 4.65 5.70
N THR A 6 -25.81 4.99 4.88
CA THR A 6 -25.64 5.12 3.44
C THR A 6 -24.60 6.21 3.16
N PRO A 7 -23.50 5.92 2.44
CA PRO A 7 -22.48 6.93 2.18
C PRO A 7 -23.08 8.11 1.40
N LYS A 8 -22.78 9.33 1.84
CA LYS A 8 -23.12 10.55 1.10
C LYS A 8 -22.18 10.64 -0.10
N VAL A 9 -22.69 10.27 -1.26
CA VAL A 9 -21.92 10.30 -2.51
C VAL A 9 -22.25 11.57 -3.30
N ASP A 10 -21.21 12.26 -3.77
CA ASP A 10 -21.33 13.45 -4.63
C ASP A 10 -21.18 13.02 -6.10
N LEU A 11 -22.31 12.84 -6.77
CA LEU A 11 -22.35 12.40 -8.16
C LEU A 11 -21.94 13.48 -9.15
N GLU A 12 -22.11 14.76 -8.81
CA GLU A 12 -21.67 15.85 -9.68
C GLU A 12 -20.14 15.92 -9.68
N ARG A 13 -19.50 15.87 -8.51
CA ARG A 13 -18.03 15.77 -8.41
C ARG A 13 -17.50 14.53 -9.14
N PHE A 14 -18.16 13.39 -9.02
CA PHE A 14 -17.76 12.19 -9.75
C PHE A 14 -17.79 12.40 -11.28
N ARG A 15 -18.85 13.01 -11.81
CA ARG A 15 -18.98 13.29 -13.24
C ARG A 15 -17.92 14.28 -13.73
N GLU A 16 -17.60 15.29 -12.92
CA GLU A 16 -16.63 16.33 -13.29
C GLU A 16 -15.17 15.86 -13.14
N GLN A 17 -14.86 15.06 -12.10
CA GLN A 17 -13.48 14.72 -11.75
C GLN A 17 -13.10 13.27 -12.07
N GLY A 18 -14.05 12.41 -12.41
CA GLY A 18 -13.81 11.00 -12.75
C GLY A 18 -13.52 10.08 -11.57
N TYR A 19 -13.63 10.56 -10.33
CA TYR A 19 -13.47 9.76 -9.11
C TYR A 19 -14.41 10.22 -7.98
N LEU A 20 -14.68 9.32 -7.04
CA LEU A 20 -15.53 9.56 -5.88
C LEU A 20 -14.75 9.24 -4.61
N VAL A 21 -14.81 10.13 -3.61
CA VAL A 21 -14.26 9.87 -2.29
C VAL A 21 -15.38 9.42 -1.38
N VAL A 22 -15.26 8.22 -0.81
CA VAL A 22 -16.18 7.70 0.19
C VAL A 22 -15.44 7.53 1.50
N GLU A 23 -15.78 8.37 2.47
CA GLU A 23 -15.15 8.35 3.79
C GLU A 23 -15.73 7.23 4.66
N GLY A 24 -14.90 6.69 5.56
CA GLY A 24 -15.34 5.72 6.57
C GLY A 24 -15.67 4.32 6.02
N ILE A 25 -15.14 3.94 4.86
CA ILE A 25 -15.28 2.57 4.32
C ILE A 25 -14.48 1.55 5.14
N PHE A 26 -13.27 1.91 5.56
CA PHE A 26 -12.40 1.08 6.37
C PHE A 26 -12.24 1.69 7.75
N ASP A 27 -12.29 0.85 8.78
CA ASP A 27 -11.84 1.19 10.11
C ASP A 27 -10.30 1.21 10.13
N PRO A 28 -9.66 2.33 10.50
CA PRO A 28 -8.20 2.41 10.49
C PRO A 28 -7.51 1.34 11.34
N VAL A 29 -8.12 0.92 12.45
CA VAL A 29 -7.50 -0.01 13.40
C VAL A 29 -7.89 -1.45 13.09
N ALA A 30 -9.17 -1.71 12.84
CA ALA A 30 -9.65 -3.07 12.63
C ALA A 30 -9.32 -3.59 11.23
N ASP A 31 -9.29 -2.71 10.22
CA ASP A 31 -9.10 -3.11 8.81
C ASP A 31 -7.70 -2.76 8.28
N LEU A 32 -7.15 -1.58 8.58
CA LEU A 32 -5.89 -1.10 7.97
C LEU A 32 -4.64 -1.47 8.78
N ASP A 33 -4.63 -1.31 10.10
CA ASP A 33 -3.47 -1.64 10.95
C ASP A 33 -2.95 -3.08 10.75
N PRO A 34 -3.79 -4.13 10.59
CA PRO A 34 -3.30 -5.47 10.30
C PRO A 34 -2.49 -5.56 9.00
N VAL A 35 -2.94 -4.88 7.94
CA VAL A 35 -2.24 -4.83 6.65
C VAL A 35 -0.92 -4.08 6.79
N VAL A 36 -0.91 -2.96 7.50
CA VAL A 36 0.30 -2.19 7.81
C VAL A 36 1.29 -3.04 8.60
N ALA A 37 0.84 -3.84 9.57
CA ALA A 37 1.69 -4.72 10.36
C ALA A 37 2.35 -5.81 9.51
N GLU A 38 1.59 -6.47 8.61
CA GLU A 38 2.13 -7.45 7.67
C GLU A 38 3.19 -6.85 6.74
N TYR A 39 2.90 -5.69 6.15
CA TYR A 39 3.84 -4.99 5.29
C TYR A 39 5.06 -4.48 6.05
N SER A 40 4.89 -4.06 7.31
CA SER A 40 6.01 -3.63 8.16
C SER A 40 6.97 -4.78 8.46
N ALA A 41 6.45 -5.98 8.75
CA ALA A 41 7.26 -7.17 8.99
C ALA A 41 8.03 -7.61 7.72
N LEU A 42 7.40 -7.52 6.55
CA LEU A 42 8.07 -7.74 5.27
C LEU A 42 9.16 -6.69 5.02
N LEU A 43 8.85 -5.42 5.26
CA LEU A 43 9.80 -4.32 5.12
C LEU A 43 11.00 -4.46 6.05
N ASP A 44 10.81 -4.95 7.27
CA ASP A 44 11.92 -5.27 8.19
C ASP A 44 12.87 -6.29 7.58
N THR A 45 12.32 -7.41 7.10
CA THR A 45 13.11 -8.50 6.50
C THR A 45 13.91 -8.02 5.30
N LEU A 46 13.24 -7.33 4.35
CA LEU A 46 13.87 -6.85 3.13
C LEU A 46 14.89 -5.74 3.41
N SER A 47 14.60 -4.84 4.36
CA SER A 47 15.54 -3.76 4.71
C SER A 47 16.83 -4.32 5.30
N ASP A 48 16.76 -5.33 6.16
CA ASP A 48 17.96 -5.97 6.72
C ASP A 48 18.82 -6.62 5.63
N GLU A 49 18.20 -7.34 4.70
CA GLU A 49 18.88 -7.94 3.55
C GLU A 49 19.51 -6.88 2.63
N TRP A 50 18.77 -5.81 2.34
CA TRP A 50 19.20 -4.74 1.44
C TRP A 50 20.26 -3.82 2.06
N VAL A 51 20.28 -3.65 3.38
CA VAL A 51 21.39 -3.00 4.07
C VAL A 51 22.63 -3.91 4.01
N ALA A 52 22.47 -5.21 4.31
CA ALA A 52 23.58 -6.15 4.33
C ALA A 52 24.28 -6.29 2.97
N ASN A 53 23.52 -6.19 1.87
CA ASN A 53 24.06 -6.29 0.51
C ASN A 53 24.39 -4.92 -0.14
N GLY A 54 24.13 -3.80 0.55
CA GLY A 54 24.43 -2.45 0.07
C GLY A 54 23.45 -1.86 -0.95
N THR A 55 22.27 -2.47 -1.13
CA THR A 55 21.18 -1.94 -1.97
C THR A 55 20.61 -0.65 -1.40
N ILE A 56 20.44 -0.57 -0.08
CA ILE A 56 20.04 0.65 0.64
C ILE A 56 21.07 0.98 1.72
N LYS A 57 21.18 2.25 2.09
CA LYS A 57 22.16 2.74 3.06
C LYS A 57 21.79 2.43 4.51
N ARG A 58 20.49 2.42 4.81
CA ARG A 58 19.92 2.20 6.14
C ARG A 58 18.46 1.78 6.05
N ASP A 59 17.91 1.30 7.15
CA ASP A 59 16.57 0.69 7.26
C ASP A 59 15.42 1.67 7.57
N TYR A 60 15.74 2.91 7.95
CA TYR A 60 14.81 3.98 8.27
C TYR A 60 13.78 3.63 9.37
N ARG A 61 14.13 2.73 10.31
CA ARG A 61 13.23 2.22 11.36
C ARG A 61 12.67 3.30 12.29
N GLU A 62 13.28 4.48 12.34
CA GLU A 62 12.80 5.62 13.13
C GLU A 62 11.57 6.31 12.53
N LEU A 63 11.27 6.07 11.24
CA LEU A 63 10.20 6.75 10.52
C LEU A 63 8.86 6.02 10.64
N PRO A 64 7.73 6.76 10.56
CA PRO A 64 6.41 6.16 10.37
C PRO A 64 6.37 5.26 9.12
N PHE A 65 5.54 4.22 9.14
CA PHE A 65 5.49 3.18 8.10
C PHE A 65 5.52 3.72 6.66
N ALA A 66 4.65 4.67 6.32
CA ALA A 66 4.57 5.21 4.96
C ALA A 66 5.84 5.97 4.54
N GLU A 67 6.41 6.76 5.45
CA GLU A 67 7.66 7.49 5.21
C GLU A 67 8.85 6.54 5.10
N ARG A 68 8.89 5.51 5.95
CA ARG A 68 9.90 4.45 5.91
C ARG A 68 9.85 3.69 4.59
N LEU A 69 8.67 3.23 4.17
CA LEU A 69 8.47 2.51 2.92
C LEU A 69 8.91 3.37 1.73
N ALA A 70 8.50 4.64 1.68
CA ALA A 70 8.92 5.57 0.63
C ALA A 70 10.45 5.77 0.60
N GLY A 71 11.08 5.93 1.77
CA GLY A 71 12.53 6.07 1.90
C GLY A 71 13.29 4.85 1.38
N VAL A 72 12.88 3.65 1.80
CA VAL A 72 13.48 2.39 1.37
C VAL A 72 13.31 2.17 -0.14
N LEU A 73 12.09 2.36 -0.68
CA LEU A 73 11.82 2.13 -2.11
C LEU A 73 12.54 3.13 -3.02
N ASN A 74 12.74 4.37 -2.56
CA ASN A 74 13.50 5.37 -3.30
C ASN A 74 14.97 4.97 -3.48
N GLU A 75 15.55 4.27 -2.49
CA GLU A 75 16.93 3.77 -2.59
C GLU A 75 17.03 2.42 -3.30
N ALA A 76 16.08 1.51 -3.06
CA ALA A 76 16.08 0.16 -3.65
C ALA A 76 15.89 0.17 -5.18
N GLY A 77 15.44 1.28 -5.74
CA GLY A 77 15.33 1.50 -7.18
C GLY A 77 14.04 0.94 -7.79
N PRO A 78 13.92 0.95 -9.14
CA PRO A 78 12.66 0.74 -9.85
C PRO A 78 11.95 -0.59 -9.57
N SER A 79 12.69 -1.64 -9.20
CA SER A 79 12.14 -2.97 -8.90
C SER A 79 11.95 -3.23 -7.40
N GLY A 80 12.33 -2.30 -6.53
CA GLY A 80 12.27 -2.49 -5.08
C GLY A 80 10.85 -2.68 -4.55
N PHE A 81 9.82 -2.25 -5.30
CA PHE A 81 8.42 -2.42 -4.90
C PHE A 81 7.89 -3.84 -5.14
N GLN A 82 8.53 -4.65 -5.99
CA GLN A 82 7.98 -5.93 -6.45
C GLN A 82 7.64 -6.90 -5.30
N PRO A 83 8.42 -7.03 -4.21
CA PRO A 83 8.04 -7.89 -3.09
C PRO A 83 6.75 -7.45 -2.37
N PHE A 84 6.37 -6.16 -2.48
CA PHE A 84 5.16 -5.59 -1.89
C PHE A 84 3.96 -5.61 -2.83
N ASP A 85 4.16 -6.03 -4.08
CA ASP A 85 3.12 -6.14 -5.09
C ASP A 85 2.27 -7.39 -4.86
N ILE A 86 1.08 -7.18 -4.30
CA ILE A 86 0.08 -8.23 -4.07
C ILE A 86 -0.93 -8.33 -5.22
N SER A 87 -0.64 -7.71 -6.38
CA SER A 87 -1.48 -7.85 -7.55
C SER A 87 -1.52 -9.32 -8.01
N LEU A 88 -2.68 -9.73 -8.49
CA LEU A 88 -2.81 -11.05 -9.10
C LEU A 88 -1.98 -11.09 -10.38
N PRO A 89 -1.32 -12.22 -10.69
CA PRO A 89 -0.55 -12.36 -11.92
C PRO A 89 -1.46 -12.09 -13.11
N PHE A 90 -1.13 -11.05 -13.89
CA PHE A 90 -1.90 -10.62 -15.06
C PHE A 90 -1.71 -11.53 -16.29
N ASN A 91 -1.13 -12.71 -16.10
CA ASN A 91 -0.81 -13.61 -17.18
C ASN A 91 -2.07 -14.33 -17.66
N GLY A 92 -2.45 -14.11 -18.92
CA GLY A 92 -3.62 -14.75 -19.53
C GLY A 92 -4.95 -14.02 -19.36
N VAL A 93 -4.94 -12.78 -18.85
CA VAL A 93 -6.12 -11.90 -18.88
C VAL A 93 -6.41 -11.52 -20.34
N THR A 94 -7.64 -11.72 -20.79
CA THR A 94 -8.11 -11.38 -22.15
C THR A 94 -9.28 -10.42 -22.03
N GLU A 95 -9.75 -9.83 -23.14
CA GLU A 95 -10.98 -9.02 -23.09
C GLU A 95 -12.19 -9.80 -22.55
N GLU A 96 -12.17 -11.14 -22.66
CA GLU A 96 -13.25 -12.03 -22.27
C GLU A 96 -13.09 -12.62 -20.85
N THR A 97 -11.93 -12.43 -20.19
CA THR A 97 -11.60 -13.05 -18.89
C THR A 97 -10.67 -12.19 -18.06
#